data_AF-A0A836UJF0-F1
#
_entry.id   AF-A0A836UJF0-F1
#
_cell.length_a   1.000
_cell.length_b   1.000
_cell.length_c   1.000
_cell.angle_alpha   90.00
_cell.angle_beta   90.00
_cell.angle_gamma   90.00
#
_symmetry.space_group_name_H-M   'P 1'
#
loop_
_entity.id
_entity.type
_entity.pdbx_description
1 polymer ?
#
loop_
_entity_poly.entity_id
_entity_poly.type
_entity_poly.pdbx_seq_one_letter_code
_entity_poly.pdbx_strand_id
1 'polypeptide(L)'
;MKVKWSIGAIIHHKKYAYRGVIVSFDPCCQADERWYRGNRSQPARDQPWYHVLVDNSDTTTYVAEENLELAITKEPIEHPLLTQYFSSYFQGQYYSYTLN
;
A
#
# COMPACT_ATOMS: atom_id res chain seq x y z
N MET A 1 16.91 4.15 -7.24
CA MET A 1 15.44 3.98 -7.32
C MET A 1 14.80 5.03 -6.45
N LYS A 2 13.74 5.71 -6.93
CA LYS A 2 13.00 6.71 -6.16
C LYS A 2 11.61 6.17 -5.85
N VAL A 3 11.32 5.94 -4.59
CA VAL A 3 10.01 5.54 -4.08
C VAL A 3 9.20 6.82 -3.86
N LYS A 4 7.96 6.87 -4.34
CA LYS A 4 7.10 8.06 -4.18
C LYS A 4 6.39 8.10 -2.84
N TRP A 5 6.02 6.94 -2.29
CA TRP A 5 5.16 6.84 -1.11
C TRP A 5 5.86 6.09 0.02
N SER A 6 5.81 6.63 1.23
CA SER A 6 6.42 6.02 2.40
C SER A 6 5.54 4.93 3.01
N ILE A 7 6.16 3.96 3.70
CA ILE A 7 5.44 3.05 4.60
C ILE A 7 4.66 3.90 5.62
N GLY A 8 3.42 3.54 5.89
CA GLY A 8 2.49 4.24 6.76
C GLY A 8 1.71 5.38 6.10
N ALA A 9 2.00 5.70 4.82
CA ALA A 9 1.23 6.69 4.08
C ALA A 9 -0.14 6.14 3.68
N ILE A 10 -1.16 6.99 3.75
CA ILE A 10 -2.51 6.68 3.27
C ILE A 10 -2.60 7.03 1.78
N ILE A 11 -2.94 6.04 0.98
CA ILE A 11 -3.04 6.14 -0.47
C ILE A 11 -4.48 5.97 -0.96
N HIS A 12 -4.70 6.35 -2.21
CA HIS A 12 -5.88 6.07 -3.00
C HIS A 12 -5.47 5.32 -4.27
N HIS A 13 -6.20 4.27 -4.62
CA HIS A 13 -5.98 3.54 -5.86
C HIS A 13 -6.75 4.19 -7.01
N LYS A 14 -6.05 4.74 -8.00
CA LYS A 14 -6.62 5.52 -9.12
C LYS A 14 -7.77 4.84 -9.87
N LYS A 15 -7.64 3.53 -10.11
CA LYS A 15 -8.62 2.75 -10.90
C LYS A 15 -9.76 2.13 -10.08
N TYR A 16 -9.47 1.59 -8.90
CA TYR A 16 -10.43 0.83 -8.08
C TYR A 16 -11.00 1.65 -6.92
N ALA A 17 -10.57 2.90 -6.79
CA ALA A 17 -11.10 3.90 -5.88
C ALA A 17 -11.10 3.52 -4.39
N TYR A 18 -10.25 2.58 -3.98
CA TYR A 18 -10.09 2.23 -2.56
C TYR A 18 -9.02 3.09 -1.89
N ARG A 19 -9.17 3.28 -0.58
CA ARG A 19 -8.12 3.79 0.31
C ARG A 19 -7.36 2.65 0.97
N GLY A 20 -6.13 2.91 1.35
CA GLY A 20 -5.36 1.96 2.12
C GLY A 20 -4.08 2.54 2.68
N VAL A 21 -3.40 1.79 3.53
CA VAL A 21 -2.09 2.16 4.08
C VAL A 21 -1.01 1.24 3.54
N ILE A 22 0.13 1.82 3.17
CA ILE A 22 1.31 1.05 2.75
C ILE A 22 1.97 0.44 3.98
N VAL A 23 2.17 -0.88 4.00
CA VAL A 23 2.89 -1.57 5.09
C VAL A 23 4.31 -1.97 4.72
N SER A 24 4.58 -2.18 3.43
CA SER A 24 5.91 -2.47 2.88
C SER A 24 5.92 -2.24 1.37
N PHE A 25 7.10 -2.35 0.75
CA PHE A 25 7.24 -2.29 -0.69
C PHE A 25 8.43 -3.12 -1.17
N ASP A 26 8.36 -3.55 -2.44
CA ASP A 26 9.45 -4.16 -3.17
C ASP A 26 9.97 -3.20 -4.25
N PRO A 27 11.28 -3.20 -4.56
CA PRO A 27 11.84 -2.38 -5.64
C PRO A 27 11.24 -2.63 -7.03
N CYS A 28 10.81 -3.87 -7.27
CA CYS A 28 10.19 -4.34 -8.50
C CYS A 28 9.21 -5.48 -8.17
N CYS A 29 8.29 -5.78 -9.10
CA CYS A 29 7.29 -6.83 -8.91
C CYS A 29 7.94 -8.18 -8.57
N GLN A 30 7.65 -8.71 -7.38
CA GLN A 30 8.13 -10.03 -6.92
C GLN A 30 7.11 -11.15 -7.15
N ALA A 31 5.92 -10.82 -7.69
CA ALA A 31 4.91 -11.84 -7.94
C ALA A 31 5.33 -12.77 -9.08
N ASP A 32 5.03 -14.06 -8.91
CA ASP A 32 5.28 -15.05 -9.95
C ASP A 32 4.51 -14.74 -11.25
N GLU A 33 4.93 -15.36 -12.35
CA GLU A 33 4.30 -15.14 -13.65
C GLU A 33 2.81 -15.51 -13.66
N ARG A 34 2.42 -16.56 -12.95
CA ARG A 34 1.04 -17.06 -12.97
C ARG A 34 0.10 -16.05 -12.32
N TRP A 35 0.47 -15.56 -11.14
CA TRP A 35 -0.27 -14.51 -10.43
C TRP A 35 -0.36 -13.25 -11.27
N TYR A 36 0.78 -12.78 -11.79
CA TYR A 36 0.83 -11.54 -12.56
C TYR A 36 0.00 -11.60 -13.86
N ARG A 37 0.07 -12.71 -14.60
CA ARG A 37 -0.73 -12.91 -15.82
C ARG A 37 -2.21 -13.11 -15.52
N GLY A 38 -2.56 -13.52 -14.31
CA GLY A 38 -3.95 -13.62 -13.84
C GLY A 38 -4.61 -12.27 -13.56
N ASN A 39 -3.83 -11.19 -13.40
CA ASN A 39 -4.39 -9.86 -13.15
C ASN A 39 -5.00 -9.24 -14.40
N ARG A 40 -6.14 -8.56 -14.22
CA ARG A 40 -6.82 -7.80 -15.30
C ARG A 40 -5.95 -6.68 -15.87
N SER A 41 -5.04 -6.15 -15.07
CA SER A 41 -4.03 -5.17 -15.49
C SER A 41 -2.64 -5.75 -15.27
N GLN A 42 -1.70 -5.38 -16.15
CA GLN A 42 -0.31 -5.81 -16.12
C GLN A 42 0.61 -4.59 -16.07
N PRO A 43 0.60 -3.83 -14.95
CA PRO A 43 1.43 -2.64 -14.78
C PRO A 43 2.92 -2.98 -14.83
N ALA A 44 3.78 -2.02 -15.18
CA ALA A 44 5.20 -2.31 -15.39
C ALA A 44 5.83 -2.99 -14.16
N ARG A 45 6.63 -4.03 -14.38
CA ARG A 45 7.27 -4.77 -13.28
C ARG A 45 8.47 -4.02 -12.69
N ASP A 46 9.18 -3.25 -13.50
CA ASP A 46 10.39 -2.51 -13.12
C ASP A 46 10.05 -1.12 -12.54
N GLN A 47 9.32 -1.13 -11.44
CA GLN A 47 8.96 0.04 -10.61
C GLN A 47 8.66 -0.45 -9.19
N PRO A 48 8.56 0.41 -8.17
CA PRO A 48 8.13 -0.03 -6.84
C PRO A 48 6.73 -0.67 -6.85
N TRP A 49 6.57 -1.76 -6.10
CA TRP A 49 5.28 -2.39 -5.81
C TRP A 49 5.03 -2.39 -4.31
N TYR A 50 3.82 -2.05 -3.91
CA TYR A 50 3.46 -1.84 -2.51
C TYR A 50 2.54 -2.94 -2.00
N HIS A 51 2.76 -3.34 -0.75
CA HIS A 51 1.80 -4.12 0.03
C HIS A 51 0.92 -3.14 0.80
N VAL A 52 -0.40 -3.24 0.59
CA VAL A 52 -1.37 -2.28 1.12
C VAL A 52 -2.48 -3.00 1.87
N LEU A 53 -2.84 -2.48 3.04
CA LEU A 53 -4.07 -2.86 3.75
C LEU A 53 -5.21 -1.97 3.26
N VAL A 54 -6.32 -2.56 2.81
CA VAL A 54 -7.45 -1.82 2.24
C VAL A 54 -8.38 -1.35 3.37
N ASP A 55 -8.74 -0.07 3.36
CA ASP A 55 -9.62 0.55 4.35
C ASP A 55 -11.03 -0.09 4.35
N ASN A 56 -11.62 -0.26 5.54
CA ASN A 56 -12.94 -0.88 5.77
C ASN A 56 -13.08 -2.29 5.17
N SER A 57 -12.00 -3.06 5.22
CA SER A 57 -11.92 -4.42 4.65
C SER A 57 -10.94 -5.29 5.44
N ASP A 58 -10.96 -6.60 5.19
CA ASP A 58 -9.92 -7.55 5.56
C ASP A 58 -8.93 -7.82 4.40
N THR A 59 -9.10 -7.11 3.28
CA THR A 59 -8.32 -7.31 2.06
C THR A 59 -6.95 -6.65 2.16
N THR A 60 -5.94 -7.42 1.76
CA THR A 60 -4.61 -6.90 1.43
C THR A 60 -4.37 -6.97 -0.07
N THR A 61 -3.51 -6.11 -0.59
CA THR A 61 -3.27 -6.01 -2.03
C THR A 61 -1.81 -5.70 -2.33
N TYR A 62 -1.36 -6.21 -3.48
CA TYR A 62 -0.03 -5.98 -4.03
C TYR A 62 -0.15 -5.17 -5.31
N VAL A 63 0.33 -3.92 -5.28
CA VAL A 63 -0.04 -2.91 -6.28
C VAL A 63 1.17 -2.10 -6.74
N ALA A 64 1.26 -1.89 -8.06
CA ALA A 64 2.31 -1.05 -8.66
C ALA A 64 2.13 0.44 -8.30
N GLU A 65 3.25 1.15 -8.10
CA GLU A 65 3.28 2.57 -7.75
C GLU A 65 2.46 3.46 -8.68
N GLU A 66 2.49 3.19 -9.99
CA GLU A 66 1.77 3.99 -10.99
C GLU A 66 0.26 4.06 -10.75
N ASN A 67 -0.31 3.06 -10.08
CA ASN A 67 -1.73 2.99 -9.76
C ASN A 67 -2.12 3.76 -8.49
N LEU A 68 -1.14 4.32 -7.77
CA LEU A 68 -1.34 4.97 -6.48
C LEU A 68 -1.15 6.50 -6.55
N GLU A 69 -1.87 7.17 -5.66
CA GLU A 69 -1.71 8.57 -5.29
C GLU A 69 -2.00 8.74 -3.80
N LEU A 70 -1.66 9.89 -3.21
CA LEU A 70 -2.01 10.16 -1.81
C LEU A 70 -3.53 10.30 -1.68
N ALA A 71 -4.09 9.75 -0.61
CA ALA A 71 -5.50 9.98 -0.30
C ALA A 71 -5.73 11.47 0.03
N ILE A 72 -6.87 11.99 -0.41
CA ILE A 72 -7.30 13.36 -0.08
C ILE A 72 -7.60 13.47 1.41
N THR A 73 -8.30 12.49 1.97
CA THR A 73 -8.58 12.39 3.40
C THR A 73 -7.39 11.79 4.15
N LYS A 74 -7.10 12.40 5.30
CA LYS A 74 -6.11 11.96 6.28
C LYS A 74 -6.79 11.36 7.51
N GLU A 75 -7.93 10.71 7.32
CA GLU A 75 -8.53 9.92 8.40
C GLU A 75 -7.76 8.61 8.55
N PRO A 76 -7.68 8.03 9.75
CA PRO A 76 -7.23 6.65 9.92
C PRO A 76 -7.99 5.69 9.00
N ILE A 77 -7.37 4.56 8.67
CA ILE A 77 -8.05 3.44 8.03
C ILE A 77 -8.48 2.40 9.07
N GLU A 78 -9.50 1.61 8.74
CA GLU A 78 -9.94 0.45 9.52
C GLU A 78 -9.54 -0.85 8.82
N HIS A 79 -8.68 -1.65 9.44
CA HIS A 79 -8.27 -2.97 8.94
C HIS A 79 -7.82 -3.88 10.10
N PRO A 80 -8.18 -5.18 10.12
CA PRO A 80 -7.89 -6.08 11.25
C PRO A 80 -6.40 -6.28 11.52
N LEU A 81 -5.55 -6.14 10.50
CA LEU A 81 -4.09 -6.29 10.62
C LEU A 81 -3.35 -4.99 11.01
N LEU A 82 -4.04 -3.86 11.17
CA LEU A 82 -3.39 -2.55 11.32
C LEU A 82 -2.40 -2.50 12.50
N THR A 83 -2.79 -3.06 13.64
CA THR A 83 -1.99 -3.08 14.88
C THR A 83 -0.79 -4.03 14.82
N GLN A 84 -0.73 -4.93 13.83
CA GLN A 84 0.44 -5.78 13.58
C GLN A 84 1.59 -4.99 12.96
N TYR A 85 1.28 -3.93 12.20
CA TYR A 85 2.28 -3.12 11.49
C TYR A 85 2.58 -1.80 12.17
N PHE A 86 1.60 -1.18 12.82
CA PHE A 86 1.70 0.18 13.33
C PHE A 86 1.34 0.30 14.80
N SER A 87 2.07 1.16 15.50
CA SER A 87 1.91 1.46 16.92
C SER A 87 1.16 2.77 17.18
N SER A 88 1.21 3.69 16.22
CA SER A 88 0.64 5.03 16.37
C SER A 88 0.26 5.67 15.03
N TYR A 89 -0.56 6.71 15.12
CA TYR A 89 -1.04 7.50 14.00
C TYR A 89 -0.92 9.00 14.32
N PHE A 90 -0.29 9.77 13.43
CA PHE A 90 -0.14 11.21 13.62
C PHE A 90 -0.14 11.95 12.28
N GLN A 91 -1.00 12.98 12.17
CA GLN A 91 -1.08 13.90 11.04
C GLN A 91 -1.20 13.26 9.63
N GLY A 92 -1.93 12.15 9.51
CA GLY A 92 -2.13 11.47 8.22
C GLY A 92 -1.17 10.33 7.93
N GLN A 93 -0.35 9.94 8.91
CA GLN A 93 0.73 8.99 8.75
C GLN A 93 0.72 7.97 9.89
N TYR A 94 0.92 6.70 9.55
CA TYR A 94 1.16 5.64 10.52
C TYR A 94 2.65 5.44 10.79
N TYR A 95 2.97 5.06 12.02
CA TYR A 95 4.33 4.79 12.47
C TYR A 95 4.42 3.40 13.10
N SER A 96 5.44 2.64 12.72
CA SER A 96 5.71 1.31 13.28
C SER A 96 6.26 1.43 14.70
N TYR A 97 6.47 0.28 15.34
CA TYR A 97 7.33 0.24 16.52
C TYR A 97 8.74 0.65 16.08
N THR A 98 9.26 1.74 16.63
CA THR A 98 10.68 2.05 16.50
C THR A 98 11.44 1.01 17.31
N LEU A 99 12.30 0.20 16.67
CA LEU A 99 13.36 -0.45 17.41
C LEU A 99 14.33 0.67 17.81
N ASN A 100 14.40 0.95 19.11
CA ASN A 100 15.48 1.75 19.69
C ASN A 100 16.85 1.11 19.38
#